data_AF-A0A383DWB5-F1
#
_entry.id   AF-A0A383DWB5-F1
#
_cell.length_a   1.000
_cell.length_b   1.000
_cell.length_c   1.000
_cell.angle_alpha   90.00
_cell.angle_beta   90.00
_cell.angle_gamma   90.00
#
_symmetry.space_group_name_H-M   'P 1'
#
loop_
_entity.id
_entity.type
_entity.pdbx_description
1 polymer ?
#
loop_
_entity_poly.entity_id
_entity_poly.type
_entity_poly.pdbx_seq_one_letter_code
_entity_poly.pdbx_strand_id
1 'polypeptide(L)'
;VDSYFADNYDEARGKFLAAAEKAGASAWQFAHPMKGPSGGDLGVDIIILGSQYARNIVVAGSATHGIEGFCGSGCQIGFLRENWRARLDSDTALVLVHANNPHGFAHLRRVNEDNIDLNRNFINFEDGLPKNPGYAKLHASLVPDTWNGPARENADRMIEAFKQRKGLKIFQQITSAGQYTYPDGLFYGGCGPSWSRRTIEDFARR
;
A
#
# COMPACT_ATOMS: atom_id res chain seq x y z
N VAL A 1 10.58 -4.40 21.42
CA VAL A 1 9.93 -4.55 20.11
C VAL A 1 8.60 -3.80 20.08
N ASP A 2 7.76 -3.93 21.10
CA ASP A 2 6.46 -3.23 21.21
C ASP A 2 6.55 -1.70 21.04
N SER A 3 7.66 -1.08 21.48
CA SER A 3 7.88 0.37 21.33
C SER A 3 8.04 0.85 19.87
N TYR A 4 8.19 -0.06 18.91
CA TYR A 4 8.31 0.25 17.48
C TYR A 4 6.95 0.33 16.77
N PHE A 5 5.98 -0.44 17.22
CA PHE A 5 4.65 -0.51 16.62
C PHE A 5 3.75 0.59 17.18
N ALA A 6 2.71 0.95 16.42
CA ALA A 6 1.78 2.01 16.76
C ALA A 6 0.35 1.49 16.64
N ASP A 7 -0.57 2.10 17.37
CA ASP A 7 -1.98 1.72 17.36
C ASP A 7 -2.79 2.47 16.30
N ASN A 8 -2.25 3.58 15.79
CA ASN A 8 -2.85 4.36 14.71
C ASN A 8 -1.79 5.00 13.79
N TYR A 9 -2.25 5.54 12.66
CA TYR A 9 -1.41 6.17 11.65
C TYR A 9 -0.63 7.39 12.18
N ASP A 10 -1.27 8.27 12.95
CA ASP A 10 -0.63 9.50 13.43
C ASP A 10 0.54 9.17 14.35
N GLU A 11 0.36 8.19 15.24
CA GLU A 11 1.42 7.66 16.09
C GLU A 11 2.52 6.98 15.26
N ALA A 12 2.17 6.16 14.26
CA ALA A 12 3.13 5.50 13.39
C ALA A 12 4.02 6.52 12.65
N ARG A 13 3.40 7.54 12.05
CA ARG A 13 4.08 8.63 11.35
C ARG A 13 4.97 9.43 12.29
N GLY A 14 4.46 9.81 13.47
CA GLY A 14 5.23 10.51 14.49
C GLY A 14 6.46 9.71 14.94
N LYS A 15 6.29 8.40 15.20
CA LYS A 15 7.40 7.52 15.59
C LYS A 15 8.46 7.38 14.48
N PHE A 16 8.04 7.28 13.22
CA PHE A 16 8.94 7.21 12.07
C PHE A 16 9.76 8.49 11.92
N LEU A 17 9.10 9.66 11.90
CA LEU A 17 9.78 10.96 11.76
C LEU A 17 10.76 11.22 12.91
N ALA A 18 10.35 10.92 14.16
CA ALA A 18 11.25 11.05 15.31
C ALA A 18 12.43 10.07 15.26
N ALA A 19 12.26 8.87 14.68
CA ALA A 19 13.35 7.92 14.49
C ALA A 19 14.31 8.37 13.38
N ALA A 20 13.77 8.92 12.28
CA ALA A 20 14.54 9.49 11.19
C ALA A 20 15.40 10.67 11.64
N GLU A 21 14.83 11.59 12.42
CA GLU A 21 15.55 12.73 13.00
C GLU A 21 16.71 12.25 13.89
N LYS A 22 16.45 11.30 14.79
CA LYS A 22 17.50 10.70 15.64
C LYS A 22 18.59 9.97 14.85
N ALA A 23 18.25 9.40 13.70
CA ALA A 23 19.22 8.79 12.79
C ALA A 23 20.09 9.84 12.06
N GLY A 24 19.70 11.12 12.09
CA GLY A 24 20.31 12.19 11.31
C GLY A 24 19.99 12.10 9.82
N ALA A 25 18.86 11.46 9.47
CA ALA A 25 18.42 11.30 8.09
C ALA A 25 17.71 12.56 7.59
N SER A 26 17.97 12.96 6.35
CA SER A 26 17.14 13.94 5.67
C SER A 26 15.79 13.31 5.30
N ALA A 27 14.71 14.06 5.51
CA ALA A 27 13.35 13.63 5.22
C ALA A 27 12.70 14.53 4.16
N TRP A 28 12.09 13.90 3.16
CA TRP A 28 11.21 14.53 2.18
C TRP A 28 9.77 14.18 2.55
N GLN A 29 8.98 15.20 2.83
CA GLN A 29 7.60 15.03 3.28
C GLN A 29 6.64 15.53 2.21
N PHE A 30 5.79 14.63 1.73
CA PHE A 30 4.80 14.90 0.69
C PHE A 30 3.41 14.88 1.33
N ALA A 31 2.83 16.07 1.50
CA ALA A 31 1.50 16.21 2.08
C ALA A 31 0.43 15.64 1.13
N HIS A 32 -0.41 14.76 1.67
CA HIS A 32 -1.58 14.25 0.96
C HIS A 32 -2.70 15.31 1.02
N PRO A 33 -3.48 15.52 -0.07
CA PRO A 33 -4.48 16.58 -0.12
C PRO A 33 -5.66 16.37 0.83
N MET A 34 -5.97 15.11 1.16
CA MET A 34 -7.03 14.76 2.12
C MET A 34 -6.49 14.63 3.56
N LYS A 35 -7.40 14.80 4.52
CA LYS A 35 -7.15 14.55 5.95
C LYS A 35 -7.49 13.12 6.35
N GLY A 36 -6.92 12.68 7.46
CA GLY A 36 -7.26 11.40 8.10
C GLY A 36 -8.64 11.42 8.77
N PRO A 37 -9.11 10.27 9.29
CA PRO A 37 -10.43 10.16 9.91
C PRO A 37 -10.61 11.06 11.13
N SER A 38 -9.51 11.40 11.83
CA SER A 38 -9.50 12.34 12.97
C SER A 38 -9.22 13.79 12.55
N GLY A 39 -9.16 14.10 11.25
CA GLY A 39 -8.80 15.42 10.72
C GLY A 39 -7.29 15.71 10.65
N GLY A 40 -6.44 14.75 11.01
CA GLY A 40 -4.98 14.86 10.98
C GLY A 40 -4.37 14.88 9.57
N ASP A 41 -3.12 15.32 9.46
CA ASP A 41 -2.38 15.39 8.19
C ASP A 41 -1.89 14.02 7.71
N LEU A 42 -2.26 13.70 6.47
CA LEU A 42 -1.78 12.52 5.77
C LEU A 42 -0.56 12.86 4.89
N GLY A 43 0.31 11.90 4.62
CA GLY A 43 1.44 12.12 3.73
C GLY A 43 2.37 10.92 3.58
N VAL A 44 3.24 11.03 2.57
CA VAL A 44 4.36 10.11 2.35
C VAL A 44 5.62 10.83 2.81
N ASP A 45 6.35 10.22 3.73
CA ASP A 45 7.65 10.67 4.21
C ASP A 45 8.72 9.70 3.68
N ILE A 46 9.74 10.24 3.02
CA ILE A 46 10.84 9.47 2.43
C ILE A 46 12.13 9.90 3.09
N ILE A 47 12.97 8.96 3.48
CA ILE A 47 14.31 9.26 4.03
C ILE A 47 15.38 8.46 3.30
N ILE A 48 16.60 8.98 3.31
CA ILE A 48 17.78 8.29 2.78
C ILE A 48 18.81 8.13 3.91
N LEU A 49 19.31 6.91 4.07
CA LEU A 49 20.41 6.57 4.96
C LEU A 49 21.62 6.13 4.13
N GLY A 50 22.82 6.37 4.66
CA GLY A 50 24.08 5.99 4.01
C GLY A 50 24.68 7.11 3.16
N SER A 51 25.62 6.75 2.29
CA SER A 51 26.33 7.70 1.44
C SER A 51 25.48 8.15 0.25
N GLN A 52 25.46 9.45 -0.05
CA GLN A 52 24.86 9.99 -1.29
C GLN A 52 25.58 9.50 -2.57
N TYR A 53 26.80 8.97 -2.42
CA TYR A 53 27.61 8.43 -3.51
C TYR A 53 27.63 6.89 -3.52
N ALA A 54 26.75 6.25 -2.75
CA ALA A 54 26.65 4.79 -2.72
C ALA A 54 26.34 4.23 -4.11
N ARG A 55 27.03 3.16 -4.51
CA ARG A 55 26.78 2.49 -5.80
C ARG A 55 25.55 1.58 -5.75
N ASN A 56 25.14 1.14 -4.57
CA ASN A 56 23.98 0.29 -4.37
C ASN A 56 22.87 1.06 -3.64
N ILE A 57 21.64 0.98 -4.15
CA ILE A 57 20.48 1.59 -3.51
C ILE A 57 19.46 0.50 -3.20
N VAL A 58 19.11 0.35 -1.93
CA VAL A 58 18.00 -0.48 -1.48
C VAL A 58 16.82 0.44 -1.20
N VAL A 59 15.65 0.09 -1.73
CA VAL A 59 14.41 0.81 -1.45
C VAL A 59 13.47 -0.10 -0.67
N ALA A 60 12.99 0.36 0.48
CA ALA A 60 12.01 -0.35 1.28
C ALA A 60 10.83 0.56 1.63
N GLY A 61 9.66 0.23 1.07
CA GLY A 61 8.41 0.94 1.34
C GLY A 61 7.53 0.22 2.35
N SER A 62 6.69 0.99 3.05
CA SER A 62 5.62 0.49 3.91
C SER A 62 4.25 0.97 3.43
N ALA A 63 3.20 0.32 3.93
CA ALA A 63 1.80 0.62 3.62
C ALA A 63 1.48 0.70 2.11
N THR A 64 2.00 -0.20 1.27
CA THR A 64 1.48 -0.32 -0.11
C THR A 64 0.01 -0.73 -0.05
N HIS A 65 -0.31 -1.72 0.80
CA HIS A 65 -1.65 -1.85 1.34
C HIS A 65 -1.72 -1.07 2.65
N GLY A 66 -2.67 -0.15 2.76
CA GLY A 66 -2.69 0.82 3.85
C GLY A 66 -2.66 0.17 5.24
N ILE A 67 -3.57 -0.77 5.52
CA ILE A 67 -3.66 -1.45 6.82
C ILE A 67 -2.41 -2.25 7.20
N GLU A 68 -1.61 -2.70 6.23
CA GLU A 68 -0.34 -3.39 6.49
C GLU A 68 0.77 -2.41 6.93
N GLY A 69 0.47 -1.11 6.90
CA GLY A 69 1.33 -0.03 7.37
C GLY A 69 1.76 -0.17 8.83
N PHE A 70 0.94 -0.73 9.72
CA PHE A 70 1.31 -0.95 11.13
C PHE A 70 2.56 -1.81 11.25
N CYS A 71 2.59 -2.92 10.51
CA CYS A 71 3.70 -3.84 10.52
C CYS A 71 4.93 -3.23 9.82
N GLY A 72 4.74 -2.73 8.59
CA GLY A 72 5.84 -2.16 7.80
C GLY A 72 6.49 -0.94 8.45
N SER A 73 5.69 -0.04 9.04
CA SER A 73 6.16 1.13 9.80
C SER A 73 6.93 0.68 11.02
N GLY A 74 6.42 -0.28 11.80
CA GLY A 74 7.12 -0.82 12.97
C GLY A 74 8.49 -1.42 12.62
N CYS A 75 8.59 -2.15 11.50
CA CYS A 75 9.87 -2.66 11.01
C CYS A 75 10.86 -1.53 10.64
N GLN A 76 10.39 -0.50 9.93
CA GLN A 76 11.22 0.67 9.57
C GLN A 76 11.69 1.43 10.82
N ILE A 77 10.80 1.66 11.78
CA ILE A 77 11.10 2.33 13.06
C ILE A 77 12.11 1.52 13.87
N GLY A 78 11.92 0.20 13.97
CA GLY A 78 12.84 -0.70 14.66
C GLY A 78 14.23 -0.65 14.04
N PHE A 79 14.31 -0.73 12.71
CA PHE A 79 15.58 -0.61 11.99
C PHE A 79 16.28 0.73 12.29
N LEU A 80 15.56 1.86 12.23
CA LEU A 80 16.10 3.20 12.49
C LEU A 80 16.58 3.40 13.93
N ARG A 81 15.88 2.82 14.92
CA ARG A 81 16.20 2.98 16.35
C ARG A 81 17.31 2.07 16.84
N GLU A 82 17.53 0.96 16.16
CA GLU A 82 18.64 0.05 16.44
C GLU A 82 19.92 0.54 15.75
N ASN A 83 20.89 -0.35 15.53
CA ASN A 83 22.19 -0.01 14.96
C ASN A 83 22.18 -0.02 13.43
N TRP A 84 21.29 0.74 12.79
CA TRP A 84 21.21 0.78 11.31
C TRP A 84 22.57 1.05 10.66
N ARG A 85 23.42 1.90 11.27
CA ARG A 85 24.78 2.22 10.80
C ARG A 85 25.69 1.01 10.73
N ALA A 86 25.54 0.06 11.65
CA ALA A 86 26.33 -1.17 11.67
C ALA A 86 25.77 -2.24 10.71
N ARG A 87 24.56 -2.04 10.20
CA ARG A 87 23.86 -2.99 9.30
C ARG A 87 23.85 -2.54 7.84
N LEU A 88 24.30 -1.32 7.56
CA LEU A 88 24.36 -0.76 6.21
C LEU A 88 25.82 -0.64 5.78
N ASP A 89 26.18 -1.32 4.69
CA ASP A 89 27.51 -1.23 4.11
C ASP A 89 27.82 0.20 3.65
N SER A 90 29.10 0.59 3.68
CA SER A 90 29.53 1.95 3.33
C SER A 90 29.25 2.37 1.89
N ASP A 91 29.02 1.40 0.99
CA ASP A 91 28.71 1.58 -0.43
C ASP A 91 27.24 1.27 -0.77
N THR A 92 26.37 1.29 0.26
CA THR A 92 24.93 1.06 0.12
C THR A 92 24.16 2.22 0.74
N ALA A 93 23.21 2.77 -0.02
CA ALA A 93 22.20 3.68 0.50
C ALA A 93 20.88 2.93 0.70
N LEU A 94 20.16 3.27 1.77
CA LEU A 94 18.82 2.75 2.05
C LEU A 94 17.81 3.89 1.97
N VAL A 95 16.85 3.76 1.06
CA VAL A 95 15.69 4.65 0.94
C VAL A 95 14.51 4.00 1.64
N LEU A 96 14.00 4.65 2.68
CA LEU A 96 12.78 4.21 3.36
C LEU A 96 11.61 5.10 2.98
N VAL A 97 10.51 4.49 2.52
CA VAL A 97 9.26 5.19 2.20
C VAL A 97 8.21 4.84 3.25
N HIS A 98 7.74 5.85 3.98
CA HIS A 98 6.73 5.76 5.04
C HIS A 98 5.64 6.82 4.83
N ALA A 99 4.46 6.51 4.32
CA ALA A 99 4.02 5.19 3.88
C ALA A 99 3.19 5.35 2.61
N ASN A 100 3.37 4.47 1.63
CA ASN A 100 2.92 4.64 0.24
C ASN A 100 1.42 4.99 0.12
N ASN A 101 0.58 4.40 0.97
CA ASN A 101 -0.85 4.64 1.04
C ASN A 101 -1.24 5.24 2.41
N PRO A 102 -0.99 6.54 2.66
CA PRO A 102 -1.27 7.13 3.96
C PRO A 102 -2.78 7.19 4.22
N HIS A 103 -3.60 7.38 3.18
CA HIS A 103 -5.05 7.34 3.30
C HIS A 103 -5.55 5.97 3.77
N GLY A 104 -5.17 4.90 3.08
CA GLY A 104 -5.54 3.54 3.46
C GLY A 104 -5.03 3.16 4.85
N PHE A 105 -3.81 3.59 5.20
CA PHE A 105 -3.25 3.32 6.51
C PHE A 105 -4.08 3.97 7.62
N ALA A 106 -4.39 5.26 7.49
CA ALA A 106 -5.22 5.97 8.46
C ALA A 106 -6.66 5.43 8.56
N HIS A 107 -7.23 4.95 7.45
CA HIS A 107 -8.61 4.44 7.40
C HIS A 107 -8.72 2.92 7.60
N LEU A 108 -7.62 2.22 7.97
CA LEU A 108 -7.60 0.76 8.14
C LEU A 108 -8.05 0.01 6.88
N ARG A 109 -7.65 0.50 5.69
CA ARG A 109 -8.00 -0.07 4.39
C ARG A 109 -6.76 -0.58 3.68
N ARG A 110 -6.95 -1.61 2.86
CA ARG A 110 -5.95 -2.07 1.89
C ARG A 110 -5.67 -1.01 0.82
N VAL A 111 -6.71 -0.34 0.35
CA VAL A 111 -6.72 0.53 -0.84
C VAL A 111 -6.61 2.01 -0.47
N ASN A 112 -6.34 2.86 -1.46
CA ASN A 112 -6.25 4.32 -1.27
C ASN A 112 -7.65 4.98 -1.22
N GLU A 113 -7.67 6.31 -1.26
CA GLU A 113 -8.86 7.19 -1.33
C GLU A 113 -9.81 6.86 -2.48
N ASP A 114 -9.28 6.40 -3.61
CA ASP A 114 -10.04 6.08 -4.83
C ASP A 114 -10.39 4.58 -4.95
N ASN A 115 -10.27 3.83 -3.85
CA ASN A 115 -10.41 2.37 -3.83
C ASN A 115 -9.34 1.63 -4.67
N ILE A 116 -8.25 2.29 -5.04
CA ILE A 116 -7.16 1.71 -5.84
C ILE A 116 -6.25 0.87 -4.94
N ASP A 117 -6.03 -0.38 -5.34
CA ASP A 117 -4.93 -1.22 -4.85
C ASP A 117 -3.63 -0.73 -5.51
N LEU A 118 -2.75 -0.11 -4.73
CA LEU A 118 -1.51 0.45 -5.25
C LEU A 118 -0.61 -0.61 -5.89
N ASN A 119 -0.72 -1.89 -5.48
CA ASN A 119 0.02 -2.99 -6.08
C ASN A 119 -0.53 -3.38 -7.49
N ARG A 120 -1.50 -2.64 -8.02
CA ARG A 120 -2.02 -2.74 -9.40
C ARG A 120 -1.93 -1.41 -10.17
N ASN A 121 -1.46 -0.32 -9.56
CA ASN A 121 -1.48 1.01 -10.18
C ASN A 121 -0.16 1.38 -10.92
N PHE A 122 0.91 0.62 -10.72
CA PHE A 122 2.20 0.83 -11.39
C PHE A 122 2.31 0.08 -12.73
N ILE A 123 1.25 0.14 -13.55
CA ILE A 123 1.26 -0.37 -14.94
C ILE A 123 1.56 0.76 -15.93
N ASN A 124 1.91 0.43 -17.17
CA ASN A 124 1.89 1.43 -18.23
C ASN A 124 0.44 1.66 -18.70
N PHE A 125 -0.14 2.82 -18.38
CA PHE A 125 -1.52 3.14 -18.77
C PHE A 125 -1.67 3.41 -20.28
N GLU A 126 -0.57 3.73 -20.99
CA GLU A 126 -0.58 3.97 -22.44
C GLU A 126 -0.78 2.68 -23.24
N ASP A 127 -0.40 1.51 -22.67
CA ASP A 127 -0.60 0.19 -23.29
C ASP A 127 -2.06 -0.31 -23.18
N GLY A 128 -2.93 0.49 -22.55
CA GLY A 128 -4.30 0.13 -22.23
C GLY A 128 -4.45 -0.64 -20.92
N LEU A 129 -5.70 -0.80 -20.47
CA LEU A 129 -6.00 -1.41 -19.17
C LEU A 129 -6.07 -2.94 -19.27
N PRO A 130 -5.37 -3.70 -18.39
CA PRO A 130 -5.48 -5.15 -18.34
C PRO A 130 -6.93 -5.61 -18.13
N LYS A 131 -7.35 -6.58 -18.95
CA LYS A 131 -8.70 -7.15 -18.85
C LYS A 131 -8.69 -8.37 -17.92
N ASN A 132 -9.70 -8.47 -17.07
CA ASN A 132 -9.94 -9.64 -16.24
C ASN A 132 -11.40 -10.13 -16.39
N PRO A 133 -11.73 -10.81 -17.50
CA PRO A 133 -13.08 -11.31 -17.74
C PRO A 133 -13.52 -12.38 -16.73
N GLY A 134 -12.55 -13.05 -16.06
CA GLY A 134 -12.84 -13.95 -14.96
C GLY A 134 -13.42 -13.21 -13.76
N TYR A 135 -12.80 -12.08 -13.39
CA TYR A 135 -13.27 -11.23 -12.30
C TYR A 135 -14.66 -10.66 -12.60
N ALA A 136 -14.88 -10.19 -13.83
CA ALA A 136 -16.19 -9.65 -14.24
C ALA A 136 -17.36 -10.63 -13.99
N LYS A 137 -17.13 -11.93 -14.21
CA LYS A 137 -18.13 -12.98 -13.92
C LYS A 137 -18.36 -13.23 -12.43
N LEU A 138 -17.39 -12.90 -11.59
CA LEU A 138 -17.43 -13.10 -10.14
C LEU A 138 -17.80 -11.84 -9.36
N HIS A 139 -17.70 -10.66 -9.98
CA HIS A 139 -17.78 -9.36 -9.28
C HIS A 139 -19.02 -9.23 -8.40
N ALA A 140 -20.22 -9.47 -8.94
CA ALA A 140 -21.46 -9.39 -8.17
C ALA A 140 -21.56 -10.40 -7.02
N SER A 141 -20.78 -11.49 -7.05
CA SER A 141 -20.67 -12.43 -5.92
C SER A 141 -19.57 -12.02 -4.93
N LEU A 142 -18.51 -11.36 -5.38
CA LEU A 142 -17.41 -10.87 -4.53
C LEU A 142 -17.77 -9.59 -3.78
N VAL A 143 -18.57 -8.74 -4.41
CA VAL A 143 -19.05 -7.46 -3.89
C VAL A 143 -20.56 -7.41 -4.14
N PRO A 144 -21.37 -8.12 -3.33
CA PRO A 144 -22.81 -8.09 -3.46
C PRO A 144 -23.38 -6.74 -2.99
N ASP A 145 -24.51 -6.33 -3.55
CA ASP A 145 -25.21 -5.09 -3.17
C ASP A 145 -25.62 -5.07 -1.69
N THR A 146 -25.89 -6.24 -1.11
CA THR A 146 -26.17 -6.40 0.32
C THR A 146 -25.28 -7.46 0.95
N TRP A 147 -24.72 -7.14 2.11
CA TRP A 147 -23.78 -8.00 2.83
C TRP A 147 -24.44 -8.98 3.81
N ASN A 148 -25.77 -8.97 3.87
CA ASN A 148 -26.59 -9.84 4.69
C ASN A 148 -27.80 -10.37 3.90
N GLY A 149 -28.45 -11.40 4.46
CA GLY A 149 -29.68 -11.98 3.91
C GLY A 149 -29.49 -12.80 2.63
N PRO A 150 -30.58 -13.06 1.89
CA PRO A 150 -30.60 -14.01 0.77
C PRO A 150 -29.62 -13.68 -0.37
N ALA A 151 -29.39 -12.40 -0.65
CA ALA A 151 -28.45 -11.99 -1.69
C ALA A 151 -27.00 -12.36 -1.32
N ARG A 152 -26.60 -12.18 -0.06
CA ARG A 152 -25.30 -12.62 0.44
C ARG A 152 -25.16 -14.15 0.41
N GLU A 153 -26.18 -14.87 0.87
CA GLU A 153 -26.19 -16.34 0.83
C GLU A 153 -26.08 -16.87 -0.60
N ASN A 154 -26.74 -16.20 -1.55
CA ASN A 154 -26.64 -16.54 -2.96
C ASN A 154 -25.23 -16.27 -3.52
N ALA A 155 -24.62 -15.14 -3.17
CA ALA A 155 -23.25 -14.82 -3.54
C ALA A 155 -22.25 -15.87 -3.02
N ASP A 156 -22.37 -16.28 -1.76
CA ASP A 156 -21.53 -17.33 -1.16
C ASP A 156 -21.71 -18.67 -1.90
N ARG A 157 -22.96 -19.08 -2.21
CA ARG A 157 -23.22 -20.29 -3.01
C ARG A 157 -22.60 -20.22 -4.41
N MET A 158 -22.64 -19.05 -5.06
CA MET A 158 -22.05 -18.86 -6.39
C MET A 158 -20.52 -18.94 -6.36
N ILE A 159 -19.88 -18.39 -5.33
CA ILE A 159 -18.44 -18.51 -5.10
C ILE A 159 -18.06 -19.97 -4.87
N GLU A 160 -18.77 -20.69 -3.99
CA GLU A 160 -18.48 -22.09 -3.71
C GLU A 160 -18.72 -22.99 -4.93
N ALA A 161 -19.81 -22.78 -5.67
CA ALA A 161 -20.04 -23.51 -6.92
C ALA A 161 -18.94 -23.22 -7.96
N PHE A 162 -18.41 -21.99 -8.02
CA PHE A 162 -17.27 -21.68 -8.88
C PHE A 162 -16.01 -22.42 -8.43
N LYS A 163 -15.68 -22.39 -7.14
CA LYS A 163 -14.52 -23.10 -6.58
C LYS A 163 -14.61 -24.61 -6.78
N GLN A 164 -15.79 -25.21 -6.65
CA GLN A 164 -16.01 -26.64 -6.93
C GLN A 164 -15.77 -26.97 -8.41
N ARG A 165 -16.24 -26.12 -9.33
CA ARG A 165 -16.09 -26.35 -10.78
C ARG A 165 -14.70 -26.06 -11.33
N LYS A 166 -13.99 -25.07 -10.78
CA LYS A 166 -12.72 -24.55 -11.33
C LYS A 166 -11.52 -24.71 -10.41
N GLY A 167 -11.74 -25.03 -9.13
CA GLY A 167 -10.70 -25.14 -8.12
C GLY A 167 -10.39 -23.81 -7.43
N LEU A 168 -9.99 -23.89 -6.17
CA LEU A 168 -9.63 -22.73 -5.33
C LEU A 168 -8.47 -21.92 -5.92
N LYS A 169 -7.47 -22.59 -6.49
CA LYS A 169 -6.30 -21.92 -7.11
C LYS A 169 -6.71 -21.00 -8.25
N ILE A 170 -7.60 -21.46 -9.14
CA ILE A 170 -8.09 -20.65 -10.27
C ILE A 170 -8.92 -19.47 -9.75
N PHE A 171 -9.78 -19.70 -8.75
CA PHE A 171 -10.52 -18.62 -8.10
C PHE A 171 -9.58 -17.54 -7.54
N GLN A 172 -8.56 -17.93 -6.76
CA GLN A 172 -7.58 -17.00 -6.19
C GLN A 172 -6.79 -16.26 -7.27
N GLN A 173 -6.36 -16.95 -8.33
CA GLN A 173 -5.67 -16.33 -9.46
C GLN A 173 -6.55 -15.25 -10.11
N ILE A 174 -7.82 -15.56 -10.38
CA ILE A 174 -8.75 -14.61 -11.01
C ILE A 174 -9.02 -13.41 -10.09
N THR A 175 -9.30 -13.65 -8.81
CA THR A 175 -9.67 -12.58 -7.88
C THR A 175 -8.51 -11.66 -7.58
N SER A 176 -7.31 -12.21 -7.38
CA SER A 176 -6.12 -11.43 -7.01
C SER A 176 -5.31 -10.90 -8.19
N ALA A 177 -5.57 -11.30 -9.44
CA ALA A 177 -4.84 -10.78 -10.61
C ALA A 177 -4.94 -9.25 -10.79
N GLY A 178 -5.92 -8.60 -10.15
CA GLY A 178 -6.24 -7.20 -10.38
C GLY A 178 -7.28 -7.03 -11.49
N GLN A 179 -7.94 -5.88 -11.48
CA GLN A 179 -8.97 -5.53 -12.45
C GLN A 179 -9.10 -4.01 -12.54
N TYR A 180 -9.62 -3.51 -13.66
CA TYR A 180 -9.64 -2.08 -13.99
C TYR A 180 -11.02 -1.64 -14.52
N THR A 181 -12.06 -2.45 -14.28
CA THR A 181 -13.40 -2.28 -14.85
C THR A 181 -14.44 -1.90 -13.81
N TYR A 182 -14.26 -2.33 -12.56
CA TYR A 182 -15.19 -2.16 -11.45
C TYR A 182 -14.52 -1.33 -10.35
N PRO A 183 -14.70 0.01 -10.32
CA PRO A 183 -14.04 0.87 -9.34
C PRO A 183 -14.37 0.54 -7.88
N ASP A 184 -15.53 -0.06 -7.63
CA ASP A 184 -16.03 -0.56 -6.35
C ASP A 184 -15.52 -1.97 -6.00
N GLY A 185 -14.86 -2.64 -6.95
CA GLY A 185 -14.38 -4.00 -6.84
C GLY A 185 -13.12 -4.17 -6.00
N LEU A 186 -12.86 -5.42 -5.63
CA LEU A 186 -11.58 -5.85 -5.07
C LEU A 186 -10.45 -5.70 -6.11
N PHE A 187 -9.24 -5.40 -5.63
CA PHE A 187 -8.01 -5.29 -6.43
C PHE A 187 -8.15 -4.35 -7.64
N TYR A 188 -8.94 -3.28 -7.51
CA TYR A 188 -9.09 -2.25 -8.54
C TYR A 188 -7.78 -1.49 -8.74
N GLY A 189 -7.31 -1.35 -9.99
CA GLY A 189 -6.02 -0.71 -10.29
C GLY A 189 -6.09 0.77 -10.69
N GLY A 190 -7.28 1.35 -10.81
CA GLY A 190 -7.46 2.75 -11.25
C GLY A 190 -7.53 2.92 -12.77
N CYS A 191 -7.76 4.14 -13.26
CA CYS A 191 -7.75 4.46 -14.69
C CYS A 191 -6.55 5.33 -15.12
N GLY A 192 -5.66 5.62 -14.19
CA GLY A 192 -4.43 6.39 -14.39
C GLY A 192 -3.55 6.34 -13.14
N PRO A 193 -2.38 7.01 -13.16
CA PRO A 193 -1.52 7.09 -11.99
C PRO A 193 -2.27 7.65 -10.78
N SER A 194 -2.19 7.01 -9.63
CA SER A 194 -2.77 7.51 -8.38
C SER A 194 -1.92 8.66 -7.80
N TRP A 195 -2.44 9.35 -6.78
CA TRP A 195 -1.63 10.33 -6.03
C TRP A 195 -0.36 9.68 -5.49
N SER A 196 -0.48 8.53 -4.82
CA SER A 196 0.65 7.78 -4.25
C SER A 196 1.73 7.46 -5.28
N ARG A 197 1.32 7.03 -6.49
CA ARG A 197 2.27 6.73 -7.57
C ARG A 197 3.03 7.98 -8.00
N ARG A 198 2.31 9.07 -8.27
CA ARG A 198 2.93 10.34 -8.67
C ARG A 198 3.91 10.84 -7.61
N THR A 199 3.59 10.73 -6.33
CA THR A 199 4.49 11.10 -5.23
C THR A 199 5.83 10.35 -5.27
N ILE A 200 5.80 9.04 -5.53
CA ILE A 200 7.03 8.24 -5.65
C ILE A 200 7.81 8.62 -6.91
N GLU A 201 7.13 8.78 -8.04
CA GLU A 201 7.77 9.19 -9.29
C GLU A 201 8.38 10.60 -9.20
N ASP A 202 7.69 11.54 -8.55
CA ASP A 202 8.16 12.91 -8.32
C ASP A 202 9.39 12.96 -7.41
N PHE A 203 9.47 12.05 -6.42
CA PHE A 203 10.68 11.91 -5.61
C PHE A 203 11.83 11.30 -6.43
N ALA A 204 11.57 10.24 -7.19
CA ALA A 204 12.59 9.51 -7.95
C ALA A 204 13.21 10.33 -9.10
N ARG A 205 12.53 11.39 -9.56
CA ARG A 205 13.04 12.31 -10.60
C ARG A 205 13.93 13.43 -10.06
N ARG A 206 14.03 13.60 -8.74
CA ARG A 206 14.89 14.61 -8.10
C ARG A 206 16.33 14.13 -8.03
#